data_AF-A0AAW1UWQ5-F1
#
_entry.id   AF-A0AAW1UWQ5-F1
#
_cell.length_a   1.000
_cell.length_b   1.000
_cell.length_c   1.000
_cell.angle_alpha   90.00
_cell.angle_beta   90.00
_cell.angle_gamma   90.00
#
_symmetry.space_group_name_H-M   'P 1'
#
loop_
_entity.id
_entity.type
_entity.pdbx_description
1 polymer ?
#
loop_
_entity_poly.entity_id
_entity_poly.type
_entity_poly.pdbx_seq_one_letter_code
_entity_poly.pdbx_strand_id
1 'polypeptide(L)'
;MQTNPSNLHKTPPYIDRIQKGPWMMPLKSPPSYIYYIPPQVDVDYLDNSDEYQLVLPSGVKVGHRSLMRYYKQSSTRTTTVALSRNTKKLHKTLATYRALGWTQADQEQAARKARDIQYMKRIHSKYMAKLGVKNNKLQTHFRQQVNF
;
A
#
# COMPACT_ATOMS: atom_id res chain seq x y z
N MET A 1 52.48 47.96 7.50
CA MET A 1 53.38 47.18 6.63
C MET A 1 53.59 45.82 7.27
N GLN A 2 53.09 44.75 6.64
CA GLN A 2 53.62 43.38 6.67
C GLN A 2 52.64 42.50 5.86
N THR A 3 52.99 42.30 4.60
CA THR A 3 52.32 41.35 3.70
C THR A 3 52.88 39.97 3.96
N ASN A 4 52.01 39.03 4.34
CA ASN A 4 52.34 37.65 4.66
C ASN A 4 52.41 36.82 3.36
N PRO A 5 53.50 36.07 3.09
CA PRO A 5 53.64 35.32 1.85
C PRO A 5 53.00 33.91 1.92
N SER A 6 52.70 33.36 0.75
CA SER A 6 52.29 31.98 0.45
C SER A 6 50.78 31.65 0.42
N ASN A 7 50.12 32.23 -0.59
CA ASN A 7 49.00 31.57 -1.27
C ASN A 7 49.40 30.16 -1.74
N LEU A 8 48.77 29.12 -1.20
CA LEU A 8 48.72 27.80 -1.81
C LEU A 8 47.26 27.39 -2.01
N HIS A 9 46.61 28.03 -2.99
CA HIS A 9 45.40 27.52 -3.61
C HIS A 9 45.77 26.22 -4.33
N LYS A 10 45.43 25.06 -3.76
CA LYS A 10 45.48 23.79 -4.49
C LYS A 10 44.23 23.71 -5.38
N THR A 11 44.31 24.30 -6.56
CA THR A 11 43.37 23.99 -7.66
C THR A 11 43.69 22.59 -8.18
N PRO A 12 42.70 21.69 -8.32
CA PRO A 12 42.95 20.41 -8.99
C PRO A 12 43.29 20.68 -10.46
N PRO A 13 44.35 20.05 -11.01
CA PRO A 13 44.71 20.27 -12.40
C PRO A 13 43.62 19.76 -13.33
N TYR A 14 43.31 20.65 -14.26
CA TYR A 14 42.55 20.48 -15.49
C TYR A 14 42.81 19.14 -16.20
N ILE A 15 41.69 18.45 -16.44
CA ILE A 15 41.32 17.61 -17.59
C ILE A 15 42.41 17.48 -18.64
N ASP A 16 43.02 16.30 -18.75
CA ASP A 16 43.43 15.69 -20.03
C ASP A 16 44.03 14.31 -19.81
N ARG A 17 43.20 13.27 -19.89
CA ARG A 17 43.56 11.96 -20.48
C ARG A 17 42.37 11.00 -20.58
N ILE A 18 41.35 11.34 -21.36
CA ILE A 18 40.45 10.29 -21.86
C ILE A 18 41.21 9.61 -23.00
N GLN A 19 41.87 8.49 -22.68
CA GLN A 19 42.37 7.57 -23.68
C GLN A 19 41.19 7.15 -24.58
N LYS A 20 41.19 7.63 -25.82
CA LYS A 20 40.30 7.13 -26.87
C LYS A 20 40.69 5.69 -27.18
N GLY A 21 40.06 4.74 -26.50
CA GLY A 21 40.15 3.32 -26.85
C GLY A 21 39.40 3.05 -28.18
N PRO A 22 39.88 2.13 -29.03
CA PRO A 22 39.36 1.90 -30.39
C PRO A 22 38.07 1.06 -30.42
N TRP A 23 37.20 1.19 -29.41
CA TRP A 23 35.98 0.39 -29.28
C TRP A 23 34.78 1.24 -28.82
N MET A 24 34.52 2.36 -29.50
CA MET A 24 33.17 2.94 -29.49
C MET A 24 32.48 2.50 -30.78
N MET A 25 31.69 1.43 -30.69
CA MET A 25 30.68 1.17 -31.70
C MET A 25 29.66 2.32 -31.66
N PRO A 26 29.17 2.82 -32.82
CA PRO A 26 28.11 3.82 -32.82
C PRO A 26 26.88 3.22 -32.13
N LEU A 27 26.30 3.94 -31.16
CA LEU A 27 25.01 3.56 -30.55
C LEU A 27 23.97 3.48 -31.67
N LYS A 28 23.69 2.27 -32.14
CA LYS A 28 22.53 2.01 -32.97
C LYS A 28 21.33 2.19 -32.06
N SER A 29 20.40 3.08 -32.43
CA SER A 29 19.18 3.31 -31.65
C SER A 29 18.52 1.96 -31.34
N PRO A 30 18.08 1.71 -30.11
CA PRO A 30 17.45 0.44 -29.77
C PRO A 30 16.25 0.19 -30.69
N PRO A 31 16.06 -1.04 -31.20
CA PRO A 31 14.89 -1.38 -31.99
C PRO A 31 13.63 -1.14 -31.15
N SER A 32 12.66 -0.42 -31.70
CA SER A 32 11.38 -0.14 -31.06
C SER A 32 10.61 -1.44 -30.85
N TYR A 33 10.82 -2.10 -29.72
CA TYR A 33 9.98 -3.21 -29.29
C TYR A 33 8.63 -2.63 -28.90
N ILE A 34 7.63 -2.82 -29.77
CA ILE A 34 6.23 -2.67 -29.40
C ILE A 34 5.96 -3.79 -28.40
N TYR A 35 5.94 -3.47 -27.11
CA TYR A 35 5.51 -4.41 -26.09
C TYR A 35 4.04 -4.72 -26.34
N TYR A 36 3.75 -5.95 -26.74
CA TYR A 36 2.38 -6.45 -26.79
C TYR A 36 1.88 -6.54 -25.35
N ILE A 37 1.04 -5.59 -24.94
CA ILE A 37 0.31 -5.67 -23.67
C ILE A 37 -0.88 -6.58 -23.95
N PRO A 38 -0.95 -7.80 -23.39
CA PRO A 38 -2.12 -8.64 -23.58
C PRO A 38 -3.36 -7.93 -23.02
N PRO A 39 -4.52 -8.03 -23.69
CA PRO A 39 -5.76 -7.47 -23.18
C PRO A 39 -6.04 -8.03 -21.78
N GLN A 40 -6.49 -7.16 -20.87
CA GLN A 40 -6.84 -7.57 -19.52
C GLN A 40 -8.08 -8.45 -19.62
N VAL A 41 -7.96 -9.69 -19.13
CA VAL A 41 -9.08 -10.64 -19.07
C VAL A 41 -9.89 -10.31 -17.83
N ASP A 42 -11.16 -9.96 -18.01
CA ASP A 42 -12.10 -9.68 -16.92
C ASP A 42 -12.29 -10.94 -16.06
N VAL A 43 -12.07 -10.80 -14.75
CA VAL A 43 -12.02 -11.91 -13.78
C VAL A 43 -13.38 -12.63 -13.67
N ASP A 44 -14.47 -11.91 -13.93
CA ASP A 44 -15.85 -12.40 -13.79
C ASP A 44 -16.22 -13.45 -14.86
N TYR A 45 -15.51 -13.52 -16.00
CA TYR A 45 -15.70 -14.59 -16.99
C TYR A 45 -15.08 -15.92 -16.58
N LEU A 46 -14.16 -15.93 -15.61
CA LEU A 46 -13.46 -17.14 -15.19
C LEU A 46 -14.29 -18.00 -14.22
N ASP A 47 -15.20 -17.39 -13.45
CA ASP A 47 -15.94 -18.05 -12.37
C ASP A 47 -17.14 -18.88 -12.88
N ASN A 48 -17.70 -18.51 -14.05
CA ASN A 48 -18.91 -19.12 -14.62
C ASN A 48 -18.64 -20.23 -15.65
N SER A 49 -17.40 -20.74 -15.75
CA SER A 49 -17.02 -21.65 -16.83
C SER A 49 -16.60 -23.03 -16.32
N ASP A 50 -17.54 -23.98 -16.38
CA ASP A 50 -17.24 -25.42 -16.42
C ASP A 50 -16.32 -25.80 -17.60
N GLU A 51 -16.03 -24.85 -18.50
CA GLU A 51 -15.17 -25.02 -19.67
C GLU A 51 -13.70 -25.36 -19.31
N TYR A 52 -13.22 -24.88 -18.16
CA TYR A 52 -11.81 -25.04 -17.77
C TYR A 52 -11.57 -26.04 -16.63
N GLN A 53 -12.62 -26.68 -16.12
CA GLN A 53 -12.55 -27.70 -15.07
C GLN A 53 -13.52 -28.85 -15.33
N LEU A 54 -13.09 -30.08 -15.10
CA LEU A 54 -13.94 -31.26 -15.12
C LEU A 54 -14.08 -31.82 -13.70
N VAL A 55 -15.31 -31.96 -13.21
CA VAL A 55 -15.60 -32.61 -11.93
C VAL A 55 -15.89 -34.09 -12.18
N LEU A 56 -15.09 -34.97 -11.60
CA LEU A 56 -15.29 -36.42 -11.66
C LEU A 56 -16.42 -36.85 -10.72
N PRO A 57 -17.06 -38.03 -10.92
CA PRO A 57 -18.02 -38.59 -9.97
C PRO A 57 -17.45 -38.83 -8.57
N SER A 58 -16.13 -38.95 -8.45
CA SER A 58 -15.40 -39.01 -7.18
C SER A 58 -15.31 -37.66 -6.46
N GLY A 59 -15.77 -36.57 -7.07
CA GLY A 59 -15.67 -35.20 -6.56
C GLY A 59 -14.32 -34.52 -6.82
N VAL A 60 -13.37 -35.21 -7.46
CA VAL A 60 -12.07 -34.62 -7.83
C VAL A 60 -12.25 -33.65 -9.00
N LYS A 61 -11.61 -32.48 -8.93
CA LYS A 61 -11.61 -31.48 -10.00
C LYS A 61 -10.32 -31.57 -10.82
N VAL A 62 -10.42 -31.74 -12.13
CA VAL A 62 -9.30 -31.80 -13.07
C VAL A 62 -9.31 -30.55 -13.94
N GLY A 63 -8.18 -29.86 -14.00
CA GLY A 63 -8.02 -28.64 -14.80
C GLY A 63 -7.79 -28.88 -16.30
N HIS A 64 -8.07 -27.88 -17.13
CA HIS A 64 -7.88 -27.94 -18.58
C HIS A 64 -6.41 -27.75 -19.00
N ARG A 65 -5.97 -28.40 -20.08
CA ARG A 65 -4.57 -28.32 -20.59
C ARG A 65 -4.15 -26.93 -21.07
N SER A 66 -5.11 -26.08 -21.46
CA SER A 66 -4.89 -24.69 -21.88
C SER A 66 -4.29 -23.85 -20.75
N LEU A 67 -4.61 -24.20 -19.49
CA LEU A 67 -4.14 -23.51 -18.29
C LEU A 67 -2.87 -24.13 -17.70
N MET A 68 -2.24 -25.10 -18.37
CA MET A 68 -1.05 -25.80 -17.86
C MET A 68 0.11 -24.85 -17.57
N ARG A 69 0.23 -23.74 -18.32
CA ARG A 69 1.19 -22.67 -18.02
C ARG A 69 0.97 -22.09 -16.61
N TYR A 70 -0.28 -21.85 -16.23
CA TYR A 70 -0.65 -21.27 -14.93
C TYR A 70 -0.57 -22.30 -13.80
N TYR A 71 -0.94 -23.56 -14.04
CA TYR A 71 -0.80 -24.62 -13.02
C TYR A 71 0.66 -24.91 -12.66
N LYS A 72 1.59 -24.65 -13.58
CA LYS A 72 3.04 -24.77 -13.33
C LYS A 72 3.63 -23.54 -12.64
N GLN A 73 2.88 -22.46 -12.47
CA GLN A 73 3.36 -21.28 -11.76
C GLN A 73 3.43 -21.59 -10.27
N SER A 74 4.62 -21.39 -9.69
CA SER A 74 4.75 -21.22 -8.25
C SER A 74 4.38 -19.78 -7.95
N SER A 75 3.11 -19.50 -7.66
CA SER A 75 2.75 -18.21 -7.06
C SER A 75 3.50 -18.15 -5.73
N THR A 76 4.44 -17.23 -5.56
CA THR A 76 5.04 -16.95 -4.25
C THR A 76 3.88 -16.74 -3.29
N ARG A 77 3.73 -17.71 -2.38
CA ARG A 77 2.69 -17.86 -1.38
C ARG A 77 2.11 -16.49 -1.03
N THR A 78 0.78 -16.32 -1.12
CA THR A 78 0.07 -15.17 -0.57
C THR A 78 0.76 -14.83 0.73
N THR A 79 1.51 -13.74 0.73
CA THR A 79 2.16 -13.28 1.93
C THR A 79 0.99 -12.86 2.80
N THR A 80 0.47 -13.79 3.60
CA THR A 80 0.09 -13.42 4.95
C THR A 80 1.32 -12.66 5.38
N VAL A 81 1.19 -11.32 5.43
CA VAL A 81 2.27 -10.44 5.79
C VAL A 81 2.61 -10.94 7.18
N ALA A 82 3.57 -11.86 7.26
CA ALA A 82 4.22 -12.20 8.50
C ALA A 82 4.72 -10.84 8.88
N LEU A 83 4.05 -10.22 9.87
CA LEU A 83 4.43 -8.95 10.46
C LEU A 83 5.82 -9.21 10.99
N SER A 84 6.79 -9.11 10.11
CA SER A 84 8.17 -9.39 10.42
C SER A 84 8.46 -8.32 11.44
N ARG A 85 8.69 -8.73 12.69
CA ARG A 85 9.16 -7.83 13.76
C ARG A 85 10.53 -7.21 13.43
N ASN A 86 10.99 -7.32 12.19
CA ASN A 86 12.11 -6.60 11.65
C ASN A 86 11.74 -5.11 11.48
N THR A 87 11.65 -4.44 12.63
CA THR A 87 11.45 -3.00 12.77
C THR A 87 12.51 -2.23 11.98
N LYS A 88 13.74 -2.74 11.87
CA LYS A 88 14.84 -2.08 11.15
C LYS A 88 14.55 -1.86 9.66
N LYS A 89 14.06 -2.89 8.95
CA LYS A 89 13.70 -2.78 7.52
C LYS A 89 12.52 -1.82 7.32
N LEU A 90 11.52 -1.92 8.19
CA LEU A 90 10.36 -1.03 8.22
C LEU A 90 10.80 0.43 8.39
N HIS A 91 11.64 0.73 9.38
CA HIS A 91 12.14 2.09 9.62
C HIS A 91 12.92 2.64 8.43
N LYS A 92 13.74 1.81 7.77
CA LYS A 92 14.44 2.20 6.54
C LYS A 92 13.45 2.57 5.43
N THR A 93 12.44 1.74 5.20
CA THR A 93 11.40 2.03 4.19
C THR A 93 10.59 3.27 4.53
N LEU A 94 10.19 3.46 5.79
CA LEU A 94 9.48 4.67 6.20
C LEU A 94 10.35 5.92 6.06
N ALA A 95 11.66 5.82 6.32
CA ALA A 95 12.59 6.91 6.11
C ALA A 95 12.72 7.27 4.62
N THR A 96 12.77 6.28 3.72
CA THR A 96 12.77 6.54 2.28
C THR A 96 11.48 7.19 1.80
N TYR A 97 10.31 6.72 2.27
CA TYR A 97 9.04 7.36 1.95
C TYR A 97 8.99 8.81 2.45
N ARG A 98 9.45 9.07 3.68
CA ARG A 98 9.55 10.43 4.23
C ARG A 98 10.47 11.32 3.40
N ALA A 99 11.60 10.81 2.93
CA ALA A 99 12.53 11.54 2.07
C ALA A 99 11.96 11.85 0.68
N LEU A 100 11.09 10.97 0.15
CA LEU A 100 10.37 11.17 -1.11
C LEU A 100 9.21 12.17 -1.01
N GLY A 101 9.01 12.79 0.15
CA GLY A 101 7.93 13.76 0.36
C GLY A 101 6.63 13.14 0.89
N TRP A 102 6.63 11.87 1.33
CA TRP A 102 5.56 11.33 2.17
C TRP A 102 5.69 11.96 3.57
N THR A 103 5.21 13.18 3.71
CA THR A 103 5.23 13.92 4.97
C THR A 103 4.07 13.49 5.86
N GLN A 104 4.29 13.50 7.19
CA GLN A 104 3.25 13.32 8.21
C GLN A 104 2.33 14.54 8.31
N ALA A 105 2.01 15.20 7.19
CA ALA A 105 1.18 16.39 7.15
C ALA A 105 -0.20 16.18 7.80
N ASP A 106 -0.61 14.91 7.97
CA ASP A 106 -1.84 14.52 8.61
C ASP A 106 -1.70 14.16 10.10
N GLN A 107 -0.53 14.20 10.75
CA GLN A 107 -0.46 13.79 12.18
C GLN A 107 -1.15 14.81 13.10
N GLU A 108 -0.92 16.10 12.88
CA GLU A 108 -1.61 17.15 13.64
C GLU A 108 -3.09 17.22 13.27
N GLN A 109 -3.42 17.10 11.98
CA GLN A 109 -4.80 17.07 11.50
C GLN A 109 -5.55 15.83 12.01
N ALA A 110 -4.92 14.66 12.04
CA ALA A 110 -5.46 13.43 12.63
C ALA A 110 -5.64 13.56 14.13
N ALA A 111 -4.70 14.19 14.85
CA ALA A 111 -4.83 14.45 16.28
C ALA A 111 -5.99 15.43 16.58
N ARG A 112 -6.17 16.47 15.75
CA ARG A 112 -7.34 17.38 15.82
C ARG A 112 -8.64 16.61 15.54
N LYS A 113 -8.73 15.88 14.42
CA LYS A 113 -9.87 15.03 14.06
C LYS A 113 -10.22 14.03 15.16
N ALA A 114 -9.23 13.40 15.80
CA ALA A 114 -9.44 12.43 16.87
C ALA A 114 -10.10 13.09 18.11
N ARG A 115 -9.64 14.28 18.50
CA ARG A 115 -10.24 15.06 19.59
C ARG A 115 -11.70 15.44 19.26
N ASP A 116 -11.95 15.89 18.05
CA ASP A 116 -13.29 16.28 17.59
C ASP A 116 -14.25 15.09 17.60
N ILE A 117 -13.82 13.94 17.08
CA ILE A 117 -14.60 12.69 17.10
C ILE A 117 -14.93 12.29 18.55
N GLN A 118 -13.97 12.39 19.46
CA GLN A 118 -14.20 12.04 20.87
C GLN A 118 -15.19 13.00 21.54
N TYR A 119 -15.10 14.29 21.24
CA TYR A 119 -16.03 15.30 21.75
C TYR A 119 -17.45 15.08 21.20
N MET A 120 -17.59 14.86 19.90
CA MET A 120 -18.88 14.55 19.24
C MET A 120 -19.53 13.29 19.82
N LYS A 121 -18.74 12.22 20.01
CA LYS A 121 -19.23 10.98 20.65
C LYS A 121 -19.75 11.23 22.06
N ARG A 122 -19.06 12.07 22.85
CA ARG A 122 -19.47 12.43 24.22
C ARG A 122 -20.79 13.22 24.24
N ILE A 123 -20.97 14.18 23.33
CA ILE A 123 -22.22 14.93 23.22
C ILE A 123 -23.36 14.01 22.81
N HIS A 124 -23.14 13.19 21.78
CA HIS A 124 -24.13 12.25 21.28
C HIS A 124 -24.59 11.28 22.37
N SER A 125 -23.65 10.64 23.09
CA SER A 125 -23.99 9.70 24.17
C SER A 125 -24.74 10.38 25.33
N LYS A 126 -24.31 11.59 25.73
CA LYS A 126 -24.99 12.38 26.76
C LYS A 126 -26.43 12.72 26.35
N TYR A 127 -26.63 13.09 25.08
CA TYR A 127 -27.95 13.42 24.56
C TYR A 127 -28.85 12.19 24.46
N MET A 128 -28.34 11.08 23.94
CA MET A 128 -29.05 9.80 23.87
C MET A 128 -29.50 9.30 25.25
N ALA A 129 -28.62 9.37 26.26
CA ALA A 129 -28.98 8.99 27.62
C ALA A 129 -30.09 9.88 28.21
N LYS A 130 -30.01 11.20 27.99
CA LYS A 130 -31.07 12.14 28.41
C LYS A 130 -32.40 11.84 27.73
N LEU A 131 -32.39 11.55 26.43
CA LEU A 131 -33.59 11.17 25.69
C LEU A 131 -34.16 9.84 26.21
N GLY A 132 -33.33 8.82 26.42
CA GLY A 132 -33.76 7.53 26.95
C GLY A 132 -34.48 7.64 28.30
N VAL A 133 -33.93 8.43 29.23
CA VAL A 133 -34.57 8.67 30.53
C VAL A 133 -35.92 9.39 30.37
N LYS A 134 -36.03 10.35 29.44
CA LYS A 134 -37.30 11.02 29.16
C LYS A 134 -38.32 10.08 28.52
N ASN A 135 -37.88 9.17 27.66
CA ASN A 135 -38.73 8.20 26.99
C ASN A 135 -39.40 7.21 27.96
N ASN A 136 -38.82 6.96 29.15
CA ASN A 136 -39.47 6.15 30.18
C ASN A 136 -40.84 6.71 30.60
N LYS A 137 -41.04 8.04 30.50
CA LYS A 137 -42.34 8.67 30.81
C LYS A 137 -43.37 8.53 29.69
N LEU A 138 -42.98 8.05 28.51
CA LEU A 138 -43.87 7.89 27.36
C LEU A 138 -44.58 6.53 27.34
N GLN A 139 -44.44 5.71 28.39
CA GLN A 139 -45.14 4.43 28.51
C GLN A 139 -46.62 4.66 28.89
N THR A 140 -47.46 5.00 27.90
CA THR A 140 -48.87 5.38 28.10
C THR A 140 -49.75 4.27 28.69
N HIS A 141 -49.43 3.01 28.41
CA HIS A 141 -50.19 1.83 28.86
C HIS A 141 -49.34 0.91 29.74
N PHE A 142 -48.45 1.50 30.56
CA PHE A 142 -47.67 0.72 31.52
C PHE A 142 -48.58 0.08 32.58
N ARG A 143 -48.48 -1.24 32.75
CA ARG A 143 -49.21 -2.01 33.77
C ARG A 143 -48.22 -2.70 34.70
N GLN A 144 -48.23 -2.33 35.98
CA GLN A 144 -47.42 -2.97 37.01
C GLN A 144 -47.81 -4.45 37.16
N GLN A 145 -46.80 -5.33 37.27
CA GLN A 145 -47.01 -6.78 37.35
C GLN A 145 -47.29 -7.27 38.77
N VAL A 146 -46.64 -6.68 39.76
CA VAL A 146 -46.78 -7.05 41.17
C VAL A 146 -47.33 -5.85 41.92
N ASN A 147 -48.54 -5.99 42.46
CA ASN A 147 -49.08 -5.01 43.40
C ASN A 147 -48.54 -5.40 44.79
N PHE A 148 -47.79 -4.50 45.41
CA PHE A 148 -47.35 -4.65 46.79
C PHE A 148 -48.40 -4.03 47.72
#